data_AF-H7EKD5-F1
#
_entry.id   AF-H7EKD5-F1
#
_cell.length_a   1.000
_cell.length_b   1.000
_cell.length_c   1.000
_cell.angle_alpha   90.00
_cell.angle_beta   90.00
_cell.angle_gamma   90.00
#
_symmetry.space_group_name_H-M   'P 1'
#
loop_
_entity.id
_entity.type
_entity.pdbx_description
1 polymer ?
#
loop_
_entity_poly.entity_id
_entity_poly.type
_entity_poly.pdbx_seq_one_letter_code
_entity_poly.pdbx_strand_id
1 'polypeptide(L)'
;MEIRTAFFLGAVLLLFSNPFAFGQNQPDFALPSEETSSDGESGDEFEIEDDLTVESSWQELVWDELDSDSILRYDIVIEGFDEKNSEWTAVRTINTDGNETRLMIEPKLSAGKYRYKVVSYNLIGFPSAESGWNEFDIYKSFKPQIRSVSTAVNRSSTIYLEEYNDGILNVNGRNLFGTKDANPFNYTSYFLVGTTGKNRLVIVPELLENSSDNRKIKVHFDMDKIDVGTFNFVATDASGRSSVLNDDNRISVKFKKPVDIDVSGGYAVPMNLFDDTLPFYLDTKIWPESLRAKVSLLPFKRRWGYIGVGASAFYMRIRTEFDNYEIDGNMYAAHLNFTFQKPIFRKVGEYMRKHFMTVEARGGIGMTSFANVLFHFPHGIDSEPLNSSNLSFDVGAGVQVYLMGRLFLELDADFVVALVPDMSLGMLVPSVSVGWQF
;
A
#
# COMPACT_ATOMS: atom_id res chain seq x y z
N MET A 1 -27.92 -7.18 48.76
CA MET A 1 -27.31 -5.88 48.43
C MET A 1 -25.81 -6.06 48.53
N GLU A 2 -25.12 -5.76 47.42
CA GLU A 2 -23.66 -5.75 47.22
C GLU A 2 -22.90 -7.09 47.17
N ILE A 3 -21.93 -7.15 46.25
CA ILE A 3 -20.96 -8.23 45.97
C ILE A 3 -21.48 -9.38 45.09
N ARG A 4 -22.03 -9.10 43.89
CA ARG A 4 -21.96 -10.03 42.73
C ARG A 4 -21.85 -9.35 41.36
N THR A 5 -22.16 -8.06 41.25
CA THR A 5 -22.03 -7.27 40.01
C THR A 5 -20.59 -6.86 39.66
N ALA A 6 -19.62 -7.08 40.56
CA ALA A 6 -18.22 -6.67 40.35
C ALA A 6 -17.39 -7.66 39.52
N PHE A 7 -17.85 -8.91 39.32
CA PHE A 7 -17.08 -9.92 38.60
C PHE A 7 -17.12 -9.73 37.07
N PHE A 8 -18.18 -9.13 36.54
CA PHE A 8 -18.32 -8.91 35.09
C PHE A 8 -17.53 -7.69 34.60
N LEU A 9 -17.34 -6.67 35.45
CA LEU A 9 -16.46 -5.53 35.14
C LEU A 9 -14.97 -5.87 35.32
N GLY A 10 -14.64 -6.80 36.23
CA GLY A 10 -13.26 -7.22 36.51
C GLY A 10 -12.62 -8.07 35.42
N ALA A 11 -13.39 -8.92 34.73
CA ALA A 11 -12.87 -9.80 33.67
C ALA A 11 -12.48 -9.04 32.39
N VAL A 12 -13.17 -7.94 32.08
CA VAL A 12 -12.84 -7.07 30.93
C VAL A 12 -11.63 -6.17 31.24
N LEU A 13 -11.39 -5.82 32.51
CA LEU A 13 -10.22 -5.03 32.94
C LEU A 13 -8.94 -5.86 33.15
N LEU A 14 -9.05 -7.14 33.52
CA LEU A 14 -7.88 -8.02 33.72
C LEU A 14 -7.23 -8.52 32.42
N LEU A 15 -7.88 -8.36 31.26
CA LEU A 15 -7.26 -8.59 29.96
C LEU A 15 -6.38 -7.42 29.48
N PHE A 16 -6.34 -6.29 30.20
CA PHE A 16 -5.58 -5.08 29.81
C PHE A 16 -4.59 -4.57 30.86
N SER A 17 -4.32 -5.30 31.95
CA SER A 17 -3.41 -4.85 33.02
C SER A 17 -1.95 -5.36 32.91
N ASN A 18 -1.58 -6.03 31.82
CA ASN A 18 -0.16 -6.33 31.53
C ASN A 18 0.34 -5.42 30.40
N PRO A 19 1.22 -4.45 30.66
CA PRO A 19 1.94 -3.80 29.59
C PRO A 19 2.77 -4.87 28.88
N PHE A 20 2.53 -5.01 27.58
CA PHE A 20 3.38 -5.76 26.67
C PHE A 20 4.85 -5.33 26.85
N ALA A 21 5.65 -6.19 27.48
CA ALA A 21 7.08 -6.24 27.22
C ALA A 21 7.26 -6.99 25.89
N PHE A 22 7.17 -6.27 24.78
CA PHE A 22 7.72 -6.74 23.51
C PHE A 22 9.25 -6.68 23.63
N GLY A 23 9.83 -7.77 24.15
CA GLY A 23 11.25 -8.03 24.00
C GLY A 23 11.56 -8.25 22.52
N GLN A 24 12.38 -7.38 21.94
CA GLN A 24 13.08 -7.67 20.69
C GLN A 24 14.06 -8.83 20.96
N ASN A 25 13.61 -10.06 20.74
CA ASN A 25 14.52 -11.18 20.51
C ASN A 25 14.37 -11.60 19.04
N GLN A 26 15.25 -11.01 18.24
CA GLN A 26 15.54 -11.44 16.89
C GLN A 26 16.25 -12.80 16.97
N PRO A 27 15.82 -13.86 16.27
CA PRO A 27 16.58 -15.09 16.21
C PRO A 27 17.85 -14.85 15.37
N ASP A 28 19.00 -15.02 16.01
CA ASP A 28 20.30 -15.12 15.35
C ASP A 28 20.27 -16.31 14.38
N PHE A 29 20.40 -16.02 13.09
CA PHE A 29 20.78 -17.00 12.09
C PHE A 29 22.30 -17.06 12.04
N ALA A 30 22.87 -18.13 12.59
CA ALA A 30 24.27 -18.48 12.41
C ALA A 30 24.48 -19.17 11.06
N LEU A 31 25.39 -18.63 10.24
CA LEU A 31 26.20 -19.34 9.24
C LEU A 31 27.59 -18.65 9.20
N PRO A 32 28.65 -19.37 8.80
CA PRO A 32 29.88 -19.49 9.58
C PRO A 32 30.87 -18.33 9.45
N SER A 33 31.67 -18.23 10.51
CA SER A 33 32.83 -17.37 10.74
C SER A 33 33.94 -17.50 9.69
N GLU A 34 34.46 -16.36 9.26
CA GLU A 34 35.89 -16.14 9.04
C GLU A 34 36.28 -14.79 9.66
N GLU A 35 37.55 -14.69 10.03
CA GLU A 35 38.10 -13.97 11.16
C GLU A 35 38.33 -12.46 10.93
N THR A 36 38.31 -11.74 12.06
CA THR A 36 38.98 -10.46 12.44
C THR A 36 39.81 -9.72 11.38
N SER A 37 39.68 -8.40 11.28
CA SER A 37 40.31 -7.50 12.26
C SER A 37 39.80 -6.06 12.16
N SER A 38 39.83 -5.40 13.31
CA SER A 38 39.59 -3.98 13.56
C SER A 38 40.67 -3.10 12.93
N ASP A 39 40.28 -1.91 12.48
CA ASP A 39 40.70 -0.66 13.13
C ASP A 39 39.90 0.51 12.56
N GLY A 40 39.60 1.47 13.44
CA GLY A 40 38.78 2.63 13.11
C GLY A 40 39.60 3.77 12.54
N GLU A 41 38.97 4.52 11.64
CA GLU A 41 39.06 5.98 11.62
C GLU A 41 37.83 6.50 10.86
N SER A 42 37.08 7.37 11.55
CA SER A 42 35.88 8.00 11.03
C SER A 42 36.26 9.31 10.34
N GLY A 43 35.91 9.42 9.06
CA GLY A 43 35.82 10.71 8.39
C GLY A 43 36.33 10.73 6.96
N ASP A 44 35.81 9.87 6.08
CA ASP A 44 35.99 10.08 4.63
C ASP A 44 34.71 10.66 4.04
N GLU A 45 34.80 11.93 3.66
CA GLU A 45 33.96 12.52 2.63
C GLU A 45 34.02 11.60 1.41
N PHE A 46 32.89 11.05 1.00
CA PHE A 46 32.78 10.43 -0.32
C PHE A 46 32.83 11.55 -1.38
N GLU A 47 34.03 12.04 -1.69
CA GLU A 47 34.34 12.53 -3.02
C GLU A 47 34.27 11.31 -3.94
N ILE A 48 33.17 11.20 -4.69
CA ILE A 48 33.14 10.33 -5.85
C ILE A 48 33.97 11.04 -6.90
N GLU A 49 35.21 10.58 -7.09
CA GLU A 49 36.03 10.87 -8.26
C GLU A 49 35.16 10.72 -9.52
N ASP A 50 35.11 11.79 -10.33
CA ASP A 50 34.63 11.76 -11.71
C ASP A 50 35.63 10.96 -12.56
N ASP A 51 35.75 9.66 -12.32
CA ASP A 51 36.47 8.75 -13.22
C ASP A 51 35.52 8.35 -14.36
N LEU A 52 35.24 9.33 -15.23
CA LEU A 52 34.93 9.01 -16.62
C LEU A 52 36.22 8.46 -17.23
N THR A 53 36.37 7.14 -17.22
CA THR A 53 37.44 6.46 -17.95
C THR A 53 37.46 6.94 -19.41
N VAL A 54 38.66 7.09 -19.99
CA VAL A 54 38.82 7.60 -21.37
C VAL A 54 38.05 6.72 -22.36
N GLU A 55 37.87 5.44 -22.07
CA GLU A 55 37.10 4.48 -22.85
C GLU A 55 35.58 4.74 -22.83
N SER A 56 35.04 5.34 -21.75
CA SER A 56 33.62 5.78 -21.70
C SER A 56 33.32 6.95 -22.65
N SER A 57 34.36 7.44 -23.32
CA SER A 57 34.32 8.62 -24.17
C SER A 57 34.45 8.29 -25.66
N TRP A 58 34.43 7.02 -26.09
CA TRP A 58 34.60 6.68 -27.51
C TRP A 58 33.27 6.46 -28.24
N GLN A 59 33.18 6.93 -29.49
CA GLN A 59 32.16 6.54 -30.45
C GLN A 59 32.87 5.69 -31.52
N GLU A 60 32.80 4.37 -31.37
CA GLU A 60 33.42 3.42 -32.28
C GLU A 60 32.38 2.87 -33.25
N LEU A 61 32.72 2.86 -34.54
CA LEU A 61 31.98 2.13 -35.57
C LEU A 61 32.77 0.88 -35.92
N VAL A 62 32.11 -0.27 -35.90
CA VAL A 62 32.66 -1.55 -36.31
C VAL A 62 31.74 -2.16 -37.36
N TRP A 63 32.31 -2.75 -38.40
CA TRP A 63 31.56 -3.49 -39.41
C TRP A 63 32.26 -4.81 -39.75
N ASP A 64 31.49 -5.73 -40.30
CA ASP A 64 31.99 -7.01 -40.78
C ASP A 64 32.31 -6.92 -42.27
N GLU A 65 33.46 -7.43 -42.68
CA GLU A 65 33.87 -7.57 -44.08
C GLU A 65 34.32 -9.00 -44.34
N LEU A 66 33.88 -9.56 -45.47
CA LEU A 66 34.13 -10.96 -45.81
C LEU A 66 35.48 -11.16 -46.52
N ASP A 67 35.94 -10.18 -47.29
CA ASP A 67 37.17 -10.25 -48.09
C ASP A 67 38.15 -9.09 -47.79
N SER A 68 38.66 -9.04 -46.55
CA SER A 68 39.56 -7.98 -46.07
C SER A 68 40.90 -7.87 -46.81
N ASP A 69 41.33 -8.96 -47.46
CA ASP A 69 42.65 -9.06 -48.12
C ASP A 69 42.73 -8.33 -49.47
N SER A 70 41.58 -7.96 -50.04
CA SER A 70 41.48 -7.27 -51.33
C SER A 70 41.13 -5.78 -51.21
N ILE A 71 41.17 -5.24 -49.98
CA ILE A 71 40.71 -3.88 -49.67
C ILE A 71 41.89 -2.99 -49.29
N LEU A 72 41.95 -1.83 -49.92
CA LEU A 72 42.94 -0.80 -49.64
C LEU A 72 42.53 0.05 -48.45
N ARG A 73 41.26 0.47 -48.42
CA ARG A 73 40.67 1.32 -47.38
C ARG A 73 39.14 1.32 -47.44
N TYR A 74 38.52 1.87 -46.40
CA TYR A 74 37.09 2.16 -46.35
C TYR A 74 36.84 3.65 -46.21
N ASP A 75 35.77 4.13 -46.85
CA ASP A 75 35.20 5.45 -46.61
C ASP A 75 33.86 5.27 -45.91
N ILE A 76 33.74 5.80 -44.70
CA ILE A 76 32.50 5.87 -43.94
C ILE A 76 31.84 7.21 -44.26
N VAL A 77 30.65 7.16 -44.86
CA VAL A 77 29.82 8.35 -45.08
C VAL A 77 28.74 8.37 -44.01
N ILE A 78 28.72 9.44 -43.22
CA ILE A 78 27.75 9.69 -42.15
C ILE A 78 26.86 10.85 -42.57
N GLU A 79 25.56 10.61 -42.57
CA GLU A 79 24.54 11.62 -42.79
C GLU A 79 23.73 11.85 -41.51
N GLY A 80 23.43 13.11 -41.24
CA GLY A 80 22.55 13.55 -40.16
C GLY A 80 21.19 13.93 -40.72
N PHE A 81 20.13 13.55 -40.02
CA PHE A 81 18.79 13.91 -40.41
C PHE A 81 18.49 15.35 -39.95
N ASP A 82 18.20 16.25 -40.89
CA ASP A 82 17.72 17.59 -40.59
C ASP A 82 16.18 17.58 -40.51
N GLU A 83 15.65 17.64 -39.28
CA GLU A 83 14.21 17.66 -39.04
C GLU A 83 13.50 18.86 -39.69
N LYS A 84 14.20 19.97 -39.94
CA LYS A 84 13.57 21.18 -40.54
C LYS A 84 13.27 20.99 -42.02
N ASN A 85 14.17 20.31 -42.73
CA ASN A 85 14.08 20.10 -44.17
C ASN A 85 13.62 18.68 -44.52
N SER A 86 13.49 17.79 -43.52
CA SER A 86 13.19 16.37 -43.71
C SER A 86 14.15 15.67 -44.68
N GLU A 87 15.41 16.09 -44.66
CA GLU A 87 16.46 15.64 -45.58
C GLU A 87 17.65 15.09 -44.80
N TRP A 88 18.30 14.10 -45.40
CA TRP A 88 19.57 13.58 -44.92
C TRP A 88 20.69 14.43 -45.51
N THR A 89 21.54 14.96 -44.65
CA THR A 89 22.65 15.82 -45.05
C THR A 89 23.96 15.16 -44.69
N ALA A 90 24.92 15.16 -45.62
CA ALA A 90 26.27 14.68 -45.36
C ALA A 90 26.89 15.49 -44.22
N VAL A 91 26.99 14.85 -43.06
CA VAL A 91 27.66 15.42 -41.89
C VAL A 91 29.15 15.21 -42.04
N ARG A 92 29.54 14.02 -42.52
CA ARG A 92 30.95 13.67 -42.62
C ARG A 92 31.24 12.51 -43.55
N THR A 93 32.44 12.54 -44.12
CA THR A 93 33.08 11.35 -44.70
C THR A 93 34.41 11.16 -43.97
N ILE A 94 34.68 9.94 -43.50
CA ILE A 94 35.90 9.57 -42.80
C ILE A 94 36.52 8.38 -43.51
N ASN A 95 37.83 8.40 -43.69
CA ASN A 95 38.58 7.32 -44.34
C ASN A 95 39.32 6.52 -43.28
N THR A 96 39.39 5.20 -43.42
CA THR A 96 40.22 4.35 -42.56
C THR A 96 41.67 4.37 -43.02
N ASP A 97 42.59 4.23 -42.07
CA ASP A 97 44.00 3.99 -42.34
C ASP A 97 44.19 2.50 -42.69
N GLY A 98 44.15 2.18 -43.98
CA GLY A 98 44.25 0.80 -44.46
C GLY A 98 42.93 0.03 -44.33
N ASN A 99 43.01 -1.30 -44.18
CA ASN A 99 41.88 -2.22 -44.19
C ASN A 99 41.27 -2.49 -42.80
N GLU A 100 41.47 -1.61 -41.83
CA GLU A 100 40.83 -1.74 -40.51
C GLU A 100 39.31 -1.61 -40.62
N THR A 101 38.57 -2.55 -40.01
CA THR A 101 37.09 -2.57 -40.00
C THR A 101 36.48 -1.88 -38.78
N ARG A 102 37.27 -1.03 -38.12
CA ARG A 102 36.88 -0.23 -36.97
C ARG A 102 37.37 1.19 -37.13
N LEU A 103 36.59 2.15 -36.66
CA LEU A 103 36.93 3.57 -36.72
C LEU A 103 36.36 4.32 -35.52
N MET A 104 37.17 5.19 -34.93
CA MET A 104 36.72 6.17 -33.94
C MET A 104 36.25 7.46 -34.60
N ILE A 105 35.07 7.95 -34.20
CA ILE A 105 34.51 9.19 -34.73
C ILE A 105 35.02 10.40 -33.91
N GLU A 106 35.91 11.21 -34.49
CA GLU A 106 36.47 12.41 -33.84
C GLU A 106 36.41 13.66 -34.73
N PRO A 107 35.71 14.77 -34.36
CA PRO A 107 34.97 14.96 -33.12
C PRO A 107 33.66 14.14 -33.08
N LYS A 108 33.20 13.89 -31.86
CA LYS A 108 31.96 13.14 -31.56
C LYS A 108 30.75 13.77 -32.23
N LEU A 109 29.85 12.92 -32.68
CA LEU A 109 28.55 13.32 -33.17
C LEU A 109 27.68 13.85 -32.02
N SER A 110 26.95 14.94 -32.28
CA SER A 110 25.95 15.48 -31.37
C SER A 110 24.74 14.56 -31.24
N ALA A 111 23.83 14.85 -30.30
CA ALA A 111 22.58 14.11 -30.19
C ALA A 111 21.69 14.33 -31.42
N GLY A 112 21.08 13.28 -31.95
CA GLY A 112 20.25 13.31 -33.16
C GLY A 112 20.13 11.96 -33.85
N LYS A 113 19.45 11.98 -35.01
CA LYS A 113 19.30 10.84 -35.92
C LYS A 113 20.41 10.85 -36.96
N TYR A 114 21.07 9.71 -37.11
CA TYR A 114 22.15 9.53 -38.05
C TYR A 114 21.95 8.26 -38.87
N ARG A 115 22.58 8.25 -40.04
CA ARG A 115 22.77 7.03 -40.80
C ARG A 115 24.19 6.98 -41.34
N TYR A 116 24.73 5.79 -41.50
CA TYR A 116 26.03 5.61 -42.11
C TYR A 116 26.00 4.53 -43.19
N LYS A 117 26.90 4.67 -44.16
CA LYS A 117 27.25 3.63 -45.10
C LYS A 117 28.77 3.50 -45.19
N VAL A 118 29.23 2.32 -45.54
CA VAL A 118 30.65 2.00 -45.71
C VAL A 118 30.91 1.72 -47.19
N VAL A 119 31.91 2.38 -47.75
CA VAL A 119 32.35 2.18 -49.13
C VAL A 119 33.75 1.59 -49.11
N SER A 120 33.93 0.38 -49.64
CA SER A 120 35.23 -0.27 -49.72
C SER A 120 35.95 0.10 -51.03
N TYR A 121 37.27 0.28 -50.96
CA TYR A 121 38.12 0.55 -52.12
C TYR A 121 39.04 -0.62 -52.38
N ASN A 122 39.14 -1.04 -53.64
CA ASN A 122 40.06 -2.09 -54.04
C ASN A 122 41.53 -1.61 -53.99
N LEU A 123 42.48 -2.55 -54.15
CA LEU A 123 43.93 -2.28 -54.12
C LEU A 123 44.43 -1.24 -55.15
N ILE A 124 43.61 -0.92 -56.17
CA ILE A 124 43.93 0.05 -57.24
C ILE A 124 43.27 1.42 -56.94
N GLY A 125 42.57 1.56 -55.81
CA GLY A 125 41.97 2.82 -55.36
C GLY A 125 40.62 3.16 -56.01
N PHE A 126 39.92 2.18 -56.61
CA PHE A 126 38.56 2.36 -57.11
C PHE A 126 37.52 1.81 -56.12
N PRO A 127 36.35 2.47 -55.98
CA PRO A 127 35.27 1.97 -55.14
C PRO A 127 34.80 0.60 -55.66
N SER A 128 34.76 -0.39 -54.77
CA SER A 128 34.50 -1.79 -55.09
C SER A 128 33.09 -2.22 -54.65
N ALA A 129 32.69 -1.86 -53.43
CA ALA A 129 31.36 -2.16 -52.90
C ALA A 129 30.88 -1.06 -51.95
N GLU A 130 29.56 -0.91 -51.84
CA GLU A 130 28.91 -0.02 -50.87
C GLU A 130 27.93 -0.83 -50.00
N SER A 131 27.94 -0.58 -48.70
CA SER A 131 26.92 -1.12 -47.79
C SER A 131 25.57 -0.43 -47.98
N GLY A 132 24.50 -1.07 -47.50
CA GLY A 132 23.24 -0.37 -47.24
C GLY A 132 23.41 0.72 -46.17
N TRP A 133 22.45 1.65 -46.10
CA TRP A 133 22.38 2.64 -45.03
C TRP A 133 21.92 1.99 -43.72
N ASN A 134 22.67 2.21 -42.64
CA ASN A 134 22.32 1.79 -41.29
C ASN A 134 21.98 3.02 -40.44
N GLU A 135 20.79 3.03 -39.84
CA GLU A 135 20.30 4.15 -39.02
C GLU A 135 20.61 3.93 -37.54
N PHE A 136 20.93 5.01 -36.82
CA PHE A 136 21.17 5.00 -35.39
C PHE A 136 20.85 6.34 -34.74
N ASP A 137 20.46 6.30 -33.46
CA ASP A 137 20.14 7.49 -32.66
C ASP A 137 21.25 7.75 -31.64
N ILE A 138 21.63 9.02 -31.49
CA ILE A 138 22.53 9.46 -30.42
C ILE A 138 21.74 10.26 -29.40
N TYR A 139 21.72 9.78 -28.17
CA TYR A 139 21.08 10.44 -27.04
C TYR A 139 22.07 11.31 -26.26
N LYS A 140 21.58 12.40 -25.69
CA LYS A 140 22.38 13.21 -24.76
C LYS A 140 22.23 12.64 -23.35
N SER A 141 23.33 12.15 -22.77
CA SER A 141 23.33 11.63 -21.40
C SER A 141 23.48 12.76 -20.39
N PHE A 142 22.66 12.72 -19.34
CA PHE A 142 22.75 13.60 -18.18
C PHE A 142 22.43 12.80 -16.92
N LYS A 143 23.20 13.01 -15.85
CA LYS A 143 22.85 12.42 -14.54
C LYS A 143 21.70 13.23 -13.92
N PRO A 144 20.48 12.67 -13.76
CA PRO A 144 19.40 13.38 -13.09
C PRO A 144 19.68 13.47 -11.59
N GLN A 145 19.42 14.62 -10.99
CA GLN A 145 19.61 14.82 -9.55
C GLN A 145 18.33 15.37 -8.94
N ILE A 146 17.78 14.67 -7.95
CA ILE A 146 16.60 15.10 -7.20
C ILE A 146 17.07 15.71 -5.88
N ARG A 147 16.57 16.90 -5.57
CA ARG A 147 16.89 17.64 -4.33
C ARG A 147 15.75 17.69 -3.33
N SER A 148 14.51 17.57 -3.82
CA SER A 148 13.34 17.54 -2.94
C SER A 148 12.14 17.01 -3.70
N VAL A 149 11.33 16.20 -3.01
CA VAL A 149 10.00 15.82 -3.47
C VAL A 149 8.98 16.22 -2.42
N SER A 150 7.90 16.87 -2.86
CA SER A 150 6.84 17.31 -1.96
C SER A 150 5.48 17.24 -2.64
N THR A 151 4.46 16.91 -1.86
CA THR A 151 3.06 17.00 -2.30
C THR A 151 2.66 18.45 -2.57
N ALA A 152 1.80 18.68 -3.57
CA ALA A 152 1.33 20.03 -3.89
C ALA A 152 0.47 20.63 -2.78
N VAL A 153 -0.41 19.81 -2.19
CA VAL A 153 -1.35 20.22 -1.13
C VAL A 153 -0.63 20.40 0.21
N ASN A 154 0.06 19.36 0.68
CA ASN A 154 0.60 19.32 2.05
C ASN A 154 2.07 19.78 2.14
N ARG A 155 2.74 20.05 1.02
CA ARG A 155 4.15 20.49 0.93
C ARG A 155 5.12 19.60 1.71
N SER A 156 4.80 18.31 1.79
CA SER A 156 5.57 17.30 2.51
C SER A 156 5.86 16.11 1.61
N SER A 157 6.98 15.42 1.86
CA SER A 157 7.31 14.10 1.30
C SER A 157 6.48 12.97 1.93
N THR A 158 5.69 13.27 2.97
CA THR A 158 4.76 12.31 3.57
C THR A 158 3.35 12.48 3.02
N ILE A 159 2.77 11.39 2.54
CA ILE A 159 1.39 11.29 2.07
C ILE A 159 0.57 10.55 3.13
N TYR A 160 -0.42 11.25 3.69
CA TYR A 160 -1.40 10.63 4.57
C TYR A 160 -2.63 10.18 3.78
N LEU A 161 -2.93 8.87 3.80
CA LEU A 161 -4.06 8.30 3.04
C LEU A 161 -5.44 8.76 3.56
N GLU A 162 -5.51 9.28 4.78
CA GLU A 162 -6.72 9.81 5.42
C GLU A 162 -6.98 11.28 5.06
N GLU A 163 -5.97 11.99 4.55
CA GLU A 163 -6.07 13.39 4.16
C GLU A 163 -6.38 13.51 2.65
N TYR A 164 -6.83 14.69 2.23
CA TYR A 164 -6.99 14.94 0.80
C TYR A 164 -5.60 15.00 0.14
N ASN A 165 -5.41 14.20 -0.89
CA ASN A 165 -4.23 14.23 -1.74
C ASN A 165 -4.70 14.22 -3.19
N ASP A 166 -4.25 15.20 -3.97
CA ASP A 166 -4.53 15.34 -5.40
C ASP A 166 -3.63 14.45 -6.26
N GLY A 167 -2.68 13.73 -5.66
CA GLY A 167 -1.71 12.89 -6.37
C GLY A 167 -0.60 13.70 -7.04
N ILE A 168 -0.57 15.03 -6.87
CA ILE A 168 0.40 15.90 -7.54
C ILE A 168 1.64 16.07 -6.65
N LEU A 169 2.80 15.75 -7.20
CA LEU A 169 4.09 15.99 -6.57
C LEU A 169 4.86 17.09 -7.31
N ASN A 170 5.37 18.04 -6.54
CA ASN A 170 6.37 19.01 -6.96
C ASN A 170 7.76 18.41 -6.70
N VAL A 171 8.55 18.27 -7.77
CA VAL A 171 9.91 17.76 -7.70
C VAL A 171 10.87 18.86 -8.14
N ASN A 172 11.90 19.11 -7.33
CA ASN A 172 12.98 20.03 -7.65
C ASN A 172 14.30 19.27 -7.79
N GLY A 173 15.13 19.68 -8.74
CA GLY A 173 16.35 18.98 -9.07
C GLY A 173 17.20 19.66 -10.15
N ARG A 174 18.03 18.85 -10.81
CA ARG A 174 18.82 19.21 -12.00
C ARG A 174 18.63 18.13 -13.05
N ASN A 175 18.68 18.55 -14.32
CA ASN A 175 18.57 17.67 -15.49
C ASN A 175 17.25 16.88 -15.49
N LEU A 176 16.14 17.54 -15.12
CA LEU A 176 14.79 16.98 -15.14
C LEU A 176 14.11 17.37 -16.45
N PHE A 177 14.42 16.65 -17.52
CA PHE A 177 13.91 16.97 -18.87
C PHE A 177 12.45 16.53 -19.05
N GLY A 178 11.83 17.04 -20.11
CA GLY A 178 10.47 16.65 -20.50
C GLY A 178 10.39 15.19 -20.95
N THR A 179 9.19 14.78 -21.39
CA THR A 179 8.95 13.45 -21.95
C THR A 179 9.57 13.30 -23.34
N LYS A 180 9.68 12.04 -23.79
CA LYS A 180 10.20 11.67 -25.12
C LYS A 180 9.48 12.37 -26.28
N ASP A 181 8.18 12.66 -26.11
CA ASP A 181 7.38 13.35 -27.14
C ASP A 181 7.80 14.81 -27.35
N ALA A 182 8.31 15.47 -26.30
CA ALA A 182 8.77 16.85 -26.37
C ALA A 182 10.19 16.95 -26.96
N ASN A 183 11.06 16.01 -26.64
CA ASN A 183 12.38 15.90 -27.25
C ASN A 183 12.83 14.43 -27.28
N PRO A 184 12.90 13.80 -28.47
CA PRO A 184 13.18 12.37 -28.58
C PRO A 184 14.61 12.01 -28.19
N PHE A 185 15.55 12.96 -28.21
CA PHE A 185 16.98 12.71 -27.95
C PHE A 185 17.45 13.20 -26.57
N ASN A 186 16.60 13.93 -25.85
CA ASN A 186 16.89 14.45 -24.52
C ASN A 186 15.62 14.49 -23.66
N TYR A 187 15.32 13.37 -23.01
CA TYR A 187 14.15 13.22 -22.15
C TYR A 187 14.51 12.56 -20.83
N THR A 188 13.60 12.66 -19.88
CA THR A 188 13.70 11.97 -18.59
C THR A 188 12.39 11.24 -18.32
N SER A 189 12.50 9.95 -18.02
CA SER A 189 11.41 9.10 -17.58
C SER A 189 11.34 9.11 -16.06
N TYR A 190 10.14 9.26 -15.52
CA TYR A 190 9.92 9.37 -14.08
C TYR A 190 9.17 8.16 -13.56
N PHE A 191 9.55 7.70 -12.37
CA PHE A 191 8.96 6.52 -11.74
C PHE A 191 8.87 6.71 -10.24
N LEU A 192 7.85 6.10 -9.63
CA LEU A 192 7.79 5.89 -8.20
C LEU A 192 8.04 4.42 -7.92
N VAL A 193 9.14 4.12 -7.23
CA VAL A 193 9.61 2.75 -7.00
C VAL A 193 9.48 2.39 -5.52
N GLY A 194 8.72 1.34 -5.22
CA GLY A 194 8.59 0.83 -3.85
C GLY A 194 9.90 0.26 -3.32
N THR A 195 10.27 0.60 -2.08
CA THR A 195 11.51 0.13 -1.44
C THR A 195 11.38 -1.31 -0.90
N THR A 196 10.16 -1.80 -0.69
CA THR A 196 9.89 -3.08 0.01
C THR A 196 9.27 -4.12 -0.93
N GLY A 197 9.87 -5.31 -1.02
CA GLY A 197 9.31 -6.48 -1.74
C GLY A 197 10.16 -6.99 -2.93
N LYS A 198 10.00 -8.27 -3.29
CA LYS A 198 10.66 -8.90 -4.45
C LYS A 198 10.16 -8.39 -5.81
N ASN A 199 8.91 -7.91 -5.87
CA ASN A 199 8.36 -7.14 -6.99
C ASN A 199 8.26 -5.68 -6.55
N ARG A 200 9.25 -4.86 -6.91
CA ARG A 200 9.19 -3.42 -6.66
C ARG A 200 8.06 -2.85 -7.50
N LEU A 201 7.01 -2.37 -6.85
CA LEU A 201 5.93 -1.66 -7.53
C LEU A 201 6.54 -0.45 -8.24
N VAL A 202 6.39 -0.37 -9.56
CA VAL A 202 6.81 0.77 -10.38
C VAL A 202 5.56 1.48 -10.86
N ILE A 203 5.35 2.71 -10.39
CA ILE A 203 4.24 3.55 -10.83
C ILE A 203 4.79 4.64 -11.74
N VAL A 204 4.22 4.74 -12.94
CA VAL A 204 4.55 5.79 -13.90
C VAL A 204 3.58 6.97 -13.68
N PRO A 205 4.08 8.18 -13.41
CA PRO A 205 3.25 9.38 -13.33
C PRO A 205 2.92 9.95 -14.71
N GLU A 206 1.92 10.81 -14.72
CA GLU A 206 1.66 11.77 -15.80
C GLU A 206 2.46 13.06 -15.54
N LEU A 207 3.18 13.56 -16.55
CA LEU A 207 3.90 14.83 -16.43
C LEU A 207 2.94 15.99 -16.74
N LEU A 208 2.69 16.85 -15.75
CA LEU A 208 1.78 17.99 -15.89
C LEU A 208 2.53 19.25 -16.36
N GLU A 209 3.66 19.55 -15.73
CA GLU A 209 4.45 20.75 -16.02
C GLU A 209 5.93 20.43 -15.96
N ASN A 210 6.69 21.03 -16.87
CA ASN A 210 8.16 21.04 -16.86
C ASN A 210 8.64 22.49 -17.00
N SER A 211 9.53 22.91 -16.10
CA SER A 211 10.14 24.24 -16.15
C SER A 211 11.18 24.33 -17.26
N SER A 212 11.22 25.45 -17.98
CA SER A 212 12.16 25.66 -19.11
C SER A 212 13.64 25.52 -18.73
N ASP A 213 13.98 25.65 -17.45
CA ASP A 213 15.33 25.45 -16.91
C ASP A 213 15.66 23.98 -16.56
N ASN A 214 14.72 23.04 -16.75
CA ASN A 214 14.83 21.62 -16.40
C ASN A 214 15.19 21.37 -14.93
N ARG A 215 14.76 22.26 -14.02
CA ARG A 215 15.00 22.13 -12.57
C ARG A 215 13.76 21.80 -11.76
N LYS A 216 12.58 22.00 -12.32
CA LYS A 216 11.31 21.78 -11.63
C LYS A 216 10.33 21.05 -12.53
N ILE A 217 9.64 20.09 -11.95
CA ILE A 217 8.57 19.36 -12.62
C ILE A 217 7.38 19.19 -11.66
N LYS A 218 6.19 19.12 -12.24
CA LYS A 218 4.98 18.65 -11.56
C LYS A 218 4.54 17.36 -12.22
N VAL A 219 4.37 16.34 -11.39
CA VAL A 219 3.95 15.01 -11.82
C VAL A 219 2.70 14.60 -11.06
N HIS A 220 1.79 13.92 -11.74
CA HIS A 220 0.55 13.42 -11.18
C HIS A 220 0.56 11.91 -11.13
N PHE A 221 0.32 11.35 -9.94
CA PHE A 221 0.21 9.92 -9.72
C PHE A 221 -1.23 9.53 -9.48
N ASP A 222 -1.63 8.42 -10.09
CA ASP A 222 -2.86 7.75 -9.72
C ASP A 222 -2.73 7.23 -8.29
N MET A 223 -3.35 7.96 -7.36
CA MET A 223 -3.34 7.59 -5.96
C MET A 223 -3.91 6.19 -5.75
N ASP A 224 -4.85 5.69 -6.56
CA ASP A 224 -5.45 4.36 -6.40
C ASP A 224 -4.46 3.20 -6.48
N LYS A 225 -3.31 3.42 -7.13
CA LYS A 225 -2.22 2.44 -7.24
C LYS A 225 -1.23 2.47 -6.07
N ILE A 226 -1.34 3.45 -5.18
CA ILE A 226 -0.44 3.67 -4.05
C ILE A 226 -1.08 3.15 -2.75
N ASP A 227 -0.37 2.27 -2.06
CA ASP A 227 -0.70 1.78 -0.71
C ASP A 227 0.41 2.16 0.29
N VAL A 228 0.20 1.84 1.57
CA VAL A 228 1.13 2.13 2.67
C VAL A 228 2.52 1.57 2.39
N GLY A 229 3.54 2.42 2.51
CA GLY A 229 4.92 2.02 2.29
C GLY A 229 5.87 3.21 2.07
N THR A 230 7.12 2.86 1.81
CA THR A 230 8.16 3.81 1.42
C THR A 230 8.46 3.65 -0.05
N PHE A 231 8.52 4.78 -0.75
CA PHE A 231 8.77 4.85 -2.18
C PHE A 231 9.89 5.83 -2.46
N ASN A 232 10.66 5.59 -3.51
CA ASN A 232 11.63 6.55 -4.02
C ASN A 232 11.17 7.06 -5.38
N PHE A 233 11.21 8.38 -5.55
CA PHE A 233 11.05 8.99 -6.85
C PHE A 233 12.35 8.83 -7.64
N VAL A 234 12.28 8.18 -8.80
CA VAL A 234 13.43 7.89 -9.64
C VAL A 234 13.25 8.60 -10.97
N ALA A 235 14.29 9.31 -11.39
CA ALA A 235 14.38 9.92 -12.70
C ALA A 235 15.46 9.18 -13.51
N THR A 236 15.11 8.73 -14.71
CA THR A 236 16.01 8.01 -15.62
C THR A 236 16.13 8.79 -16.92
N ASP A 237 17.36 9.11 -17.33
CA ASP A 237 17.59 9.84 -18.57
C ASP A 237 17.42 8.95 -19.82
N ALA A 238 17.48 9.56 -21.00
CA ALA A 238 17.40 8.86 -22.29
C ALA A 238 18.50 7.81 -22.50
N SER A 239 19.63 7.91 -21.80
CA SER A 239 20.73 6.93 -21.84
C SER A 239 20.58 5.79 -20.83
N GLY A 240 19.55 5.81 -19.99
CA GLY A 240 19.31 4.81 -18.95
C GLY A 240 19.96 5.12 -17.60
N ARG A 241 20.62 6.27 -17.43
CA ARG A 241 21.22 6.68 -16.16
C ARG A 241 20.14 7.18 -15.22
N SER A 242 20.09 6.58 -14.02
CA SER A 242 19.08 6.89 -13.01
C SER A 242 19.63 7.78 -11.89
N SER A 243 18.75 8.56 -11.27
CA SER A 243 19.06 9.35 -10.08
C SER A 243 19.50 8.47 -8.91
N VAL A 244 20.44 8.96 -8.10
CA VAL A 244 20.86 8.31 -6.86
C VAL A 244 19.69 8.27 -5.86
N LEU A 245 19.53 7.16 -5.15
CA LEU A 245 18.52 7.00 -4.11
C LEU A 245 19.03 7.64 -2.81
N ASN A 246 18.29 8.61 -2.27
CA ASN A 246 18.64 9.34 -1.07
C ASN A 246 17.37 9.75 -0.29
N ASP A 247 17.51 10.42 0.85
CA ASP A 247 16.36 10.85 1.63
C ASP A 247 15.54 11.96 0.93
N ASP A 248 16.16 12.73 0.02
CA ASP A 248 15.53 13.82 -0.73
C ASP A 248 14.52 13.35 -1.79
N ASN A 249 14.69 12.12 -2.29
CA ASN A 249 13.75 11.48 -3.22
C ASN A 249 12.84 10.44 -2.57
N ARG A 250 12.86 10.34 -1.23
CA ARG A 250 12.01 9.41 -0.49
C ARG A 250 10.64 10.01 -0.18
N ILE A 251 9.60 9.24 -0.47
CA ILE A 251 8.20 9.52 -0.17
C ILE A 251 7.67 8.45 0.79
N SER A 252 7.05 8.88 1.88
CA SER A 252 6.43 7.98 2.86
C SER A 252 4.92 8.05 2.76
N VAL A 253 4.27 6.91 2.49
CA VAL A 253 2.82 6.81 2.45
C VAL A 253 2.36 6.06 3.69
N LYS A 254 1.58 6.72 4.56
CA LYS A 254 1.13 6.14 5.82
C LYS A 254 -0.23 6.65 6.27
N PHE A 255 -0.82 5.98 7.24
CA PHE A 255 -1.96 6.52 7.99
C PHE A 255 -1.44 7.44 9.10
N LYS A 256 -2.20 8.49 9.45
CA LYS A 256 -1.79 9.43 10.51
C LYS A 256 -1.81 8.75 11.86
N LYS A 257 -2.82 7.91 12.06
CA LYS A 257 -2.89 6.98 13.19
C LYS A 257 -2.52 5.57 12.74
N PRO A 258 -1.51 4.94 13.35
CA PRO A 258 -1.14 3.57 13.01
C PRO A 258 -2.19 2.54 13.47
N VAL A 259 -2.91 2.84 14.55
CA VAL A 259 -3.89 1.94 15.17
C VAL A 259 -5.15 2.73 15.48
N ASP A 260 -6.31 2.15 15.21
CA ASP A 260 -7.61 2.64 15.70
C ASP A 260 -8.18 1.67 16.74
N ILE A 261 -8.86 2.25 17.74
CA ILE A 261 -9.61 1.50 18.75
C ILE A 261 -11.03 2.04 18.76
N ASP A 262 -12.00 1.19 18.44
CA ASP A 262 -13.42 1.54 18.49
C ASP A 262 -14.04 0.92 19.72
N VAL A 263 -14.75 1.72 20.53
CA VAL A 263 -15.53 1.25 21.67
C VAL A 263 -16.97 1.68 21.51
N SER A 264 -17.92 0.77 21.63
CA SER A 264 -19.34 1.07 21.51
C SER A 264 -20.18 0.31 22.55
N GLY A 265 -21.28 0.95 22.94
CA GLY A 265 -22.27 0.39 23.84
C GLY A 265 -23.68 0.75 23.35
N GLY A 266 -24.62 -0.17 23.52
CA GLY A 266 -25.92 -0.02 22.89
C GLY A 266 -26.96 -1.01 23.37
N TYR A 267 -28.02 -1.03 22.59
CA TYR A 267 -29.19 -1.86 22.80
C TYR A 267 -29.26 -2.89 21.67
N ALA A 268 -29.55 -4.12 22.03
CA ALA A 268 -29.78 -5.20 21.07
C ALA A 268 -31.24 -5.65 21.13
N VAL A 269 -31.68 -6.39 20.12
CA VAL A 269 -32.98 -7.08 20.15
C VAL A 269 -32.76 -8.50 19.66
N PRO A 270 -32.19 -9.41 20.47
CA PRO A 270 -32.06 -10.82 20.08
C PRO A 270 -33.39 -11.40 19.62
N MET A 271 -33.36 -12.07 18.48
CA MET A 271 -34.49 -12.74 17.86
C MET A 271 -34.10 -14.18 17.58
N ASN A 272 -34.90 -15.14 18.03
CA ASN A 272 -34.66 -16.53 17.71
C ASN A 272 -35.06 -16.82 16.25
N LEU A 273 -34.17 -17.43 15.47
CA LEU A 273 -34.38 -17.76 14.07
C LEU A 273 -34.75 -19.23 13.85
N PHE A 274 -34.06 -20.14 14.54
CA PHE A 274 -34.34 -21.57 14.49
C PHE A 274 -34.02 -22.22 15.83
N ASP A 275 -34.66 -23.38 16.04
CA ASP A 275 -34.95 -24.02 17.32
C ASP A 275 -36.21 -23.48 18.01
N ASP A 276 -37.13 -24.39 18.32
CA ASP A 276 -38.41 -24.07 18.93
C ASP A 276 -38.37 -24.20 20.46
N THR A 277 -37.25 -24.62 21.06
CA THR A 277 -37.13 -24.81 22.51
C THR A 277 -37.38 -23.51 23.28
N LEU A 278 -36.64 -22.44 22.99
CA LEU A 278 -36.85 -21.16 23.67
C LEU A 278 -38.26 -20.59 23.44
N PRO A 279 -38.79 -20.51 22.20
CA PRO A 279 -40.15 -20.02 21.96
C PRO A 279 -41.24 -20.89 22.61
N PHE A 280 -41.03 -22.20 22.67
CA PHE A 280 -41.96 -23.12 23.32
C PHE A 280 -42.05 -22.90 24.83
N TYR A 281 -40.90 -22.70 25.49
CA TYR A 281 -40.87 -22.49 26.95
C TYR A 281 -41.04 -21.04 27.39
N LEU A 282 -40.83 -20.05 26.52
CA LEU A 282 -40.85 -18.62 26.89
C LEU A 282 -41.97 -17.81 26.21
N ASP A 283 -42.76 -18.43 25.33
CA ASP A 283 -43.86 -17.81 24.55
C ASP A 283 -43.45 -16.52 23.80
N THR A 284 -42.16 -16.40 23.47
CA THR A 284 -41.63 -15.27 22.70
C THR A 284 -40.48 -15.70 21.81
N LYS A 285 -40.35 -15.01 20.67
CA LYS A 285 -39.22 -15.15 19.75
C LYS A 285 -38.26 -13.95 19.82
N ILE A 286 -38.61 -12.93 20.59
CA ILE A 286 -37.92 -11.62 20.60
C ILE A 286 -37.69 -11.21 22.05
N TRP A 287 -36.46 -10.79 22.36
CA TRP A 287 -36.08 -10.30 23.69
C TRP A 287 -35.65 -8.84 23.62
N PRO A 288 -36.54 -7.89 23.90
CA PRO A 288 -36.18 -6.48 23.88
C PRO A 288 -35.28 -6.11 25.07
N GLU A 289 -35.43 -6.72 26.25
CA GLU A 289 -34.63 -6.36 27.43
C GLU A 289 -33.17 -6.84 27.32
N SER A 290 -32.36 -6.12 26.53
CA SER A 290 -31.00 -6.54 26.22
C SER A 290 -30.03 -5.36 26.04
N LEU A 291 -28.76 -5.63 26.27
CA LEU A 291 -27.66 -4.67 26.19
C LEU A 291 -26.53 -5.24 25.33
N ARG A 292 -25.78 -4.36 24.68
CA ARG A 292 -24.65 -4.72 23.82
C ARG A 292 -23.43 -3.87 24.14
N ALA A 293 -22.26 -4.49 24.10
CA ALA A 293 -20.97 -3.83 24.16
C ALA A 293 -20.03 -4.40 23.10
N LYS A 294 -19.21 -3.56 22.48
CA LYS A 294 -18.22 -3.98 21.48
C LYS A 294 -16.96 -3.13 21.57
N VAL A 295 -15.80 -3.80 21.46
CA VAL A 295 -14.48 -3.17 21.34
C VAL A 295 -13.77 -3.75 20.13
N SER A 296 -13.17 -2.92 19.28
CA SER A 296 -12.40 -3.35 18.11
C SER A 296 -11.04 -2.65 18.08
N LEU A 297 -9.97 -3.41 17.81
CA LEU A 297 -8.59 -2.96 17.68
C LEU A 297 -8.12 -3.22 16.25
N LEU A 298 -7.77 -2.16 15.52
CA LEU A 298 -7.46 -2.20 14.08
C LEU A 298 -6.02 -1.74 13.80
N PRO A 299 -5.02 -2.62 13.99
CA PRO A 299 -3.61 -2.27 13.80
C PRO A 299 -3.14 -2.36 12.35
N PHE A 300 -3.86 -3.08 11.48
CA PHE A 300 -3.45 -3.30 10.09
C PHE A 300 -4.32 -2.47 9.16
N LYS A 301 -3.87 -1.27 8.85
CA LYS A 301 -4.55 -0.37 7.92
C LYS A 301 -3.94 -0.43 6.53
N ARG A 302 -4.79 -0.66 5.53
CA ARG A 302 -4.46 -0.64 4.11
C ARG A 302 -5.44 0.27 3.38
N ARG A 303 -5.11 0.67 2.16
CA ARG A 303 -6.04 1.48 1.33
C ARG A 303 -7.40 0.80 1.15
N TRP A 304 -7.41 -0.52 0.97
CA TRP A 304 -8.62 -1.30 0.71
C TRP A 304 -9.47 -1.56 1.95
N GLY A 305 -8.91 -1.35 3.15
CA GLY A 305 -9.63 -1.45 4.41
C GLY A 305 -8.70 -1.75 5.59
N TYR A 306 -9.30 -1.82 6.77
CA TYR A 306 -8.65 -2.00 8.05
C TYR A 306 -8.98 -3.38 8.58
N ILE A 307 -7.95 -4.09 9.04
CA ILE A 307 -8.08 -5.42 9.62
C ILE A 307 -7.70 -5.35 11.09
N GLY A 308 -8.43 -6.08 11.90
CA GLY A 308 -8.13 -6.21 13.30
C GLY A 308 -8.90 -7.30 14.01
N VAL A 309 -8.90 -7.18 15.33
CA VAL A 309 -9.57 -8.09 16.25
C VAL A 309 -10.51 -7.29 17.13
N GLY A 310 -11.62 -7.88 17.53
CA GLY A 310 -12.58 -7.26 18.43
C GLY A 310 -13.13 -8.24 19.45
N ALA A 311 -13.81 -7.70 20.43
CA ALA A 311 -14.63 -8.44 21.37
C ALA A 311 -16.03 -7.85 21.33
N SER A 312 -17.03 -8.70 21.17
CA SER A 312 -18.44 -8.31 21.25
C SER A 312 -19.11 -9.08 22.36
N ALA A 313 -20.02 -8.44 23.08
CA ALA A 313 -20.84 -9.09 24.08
C ALA A 313 -22.25 -8.53 24.07
N PHE A 314 -23.24 -9.39 24.30
CA PHE A 314 -24.59 -8.96 24.60
C PHE A 314 -25.15 -9.70 25.79
N TYR A 315 -26.07 -9.04 26.49
CA TYR A 315 -26.79 -9.53 27.64
C TYR A 315 -28.27 -9.44 27.33
N MET A 316 -29.06 -10.46 27.66
CA MET A 316 -30.52 -10.41 27.63
C MET A 316 -31.12 -10.92 28.93
N ARG A 317 -32.22 -10.30 29.34
CA ARG A 317 -33.05 -10.76 30.45
C ARG A 317 -34.06 -11.80 29.93
N ILE A 318 -34.19 -12.91 30.66
CA ILE A 318 -35.23 -13.91 30.42
C ILE A 318 -36.29 -13.69 31.49
N ARG A 319 -37.53 -13.39 31.06
CA ARG A 319 -38.69 -13.31 31.93
C ARG A 319 -39.95 -13.70 31.17
N THR A 320 -40.67 -14.70 31.66
CA THR A 320 -41.98 -15.11 31.14
C THR A 320 -42.86 -15.59 32.28
N GLU A 321 -44.12 -15.16 32.30
CA GLU A 321 -45.13 -15.60 33.27
C GLU A 321 -46.15 -16.52 32.58
N PHE A 322 -46.42 -17.69 33.16
CA PHE A 322 -47.48 -18.60 32.78
C PHE A 322 -48.43 -18.85 33.96
N ASP A 323 -49.63 -19.36 33.69
CA ASP A 323 -50.66 -19.64 34.72
C ASP A 323 -50.16 -20.52 35.87
N ASN A 324 -49.19 -21.41 35.60
CA ASN A 324 -48.70 -22.42 36.54
C ASN A 324 -47.24 -22.24 36.97
N TYR A 325 -46.50 -21.30 36.39
CA TYR A 325 -45.10 -20.99 36.77
C TYR A 325 -44.60 -19.70 36.11
N GLU A 326 -43.58 -19.07 36.69
CA GLU A 326 -42.81 -17.96 36.10
C GLU A 326 -41.37 -18.44 35.82
N ILE A 327 -40.77 -18.00 34.72
CA ILE A 327 -39.35 -18.21 34.41
C ILE A 327 -38.63 -16.87 34.56
N ASP A 328 -37.56 -16.84 35.35
CA ASP A 328 -36.66 -15.69 35.48
C ASP A 328 -35.21 -16.14 35.23
N GLY A 329 -34.45 -15.36 34.47
CA GLY A 329 -33.03 -15.62 34.30
C GLY A 329 -32.32 -14.64 33.39
N ASN A 330 -31.12 -15.02 32.97
CA ASN A 330 -30.26 -14.19 32.13
C ASN A 330 -29.59 -15.05 31.07
N MET A 331 -29.32 -14.46 29.91
CA MET A 331 -28.38 -15.03 28.96
C MET A 331 -27.37 -13.96 28.58
N TYR A 332 -26.11 -14.36 28.50
CA TYR A 332 -25.05 -13.53 27.96
C TYR A 332 -24.32 -14.29 26.87
N ALA A 333 -23.88 -13.59 25.84
CA ALA A 333 -22.95 -14.12 24.88
C ALA A 333 -21.77 -13.18 24.73
N ALA A 334 -20.57 -13.72 24.64
CA ALA A 334 -19.34 -12.98 24.42
C ALA A 334 -18.52 -13.67 23.35
N HIS A 335 -18.06 -12.93 22.35
CA HIS A 335 -17.31 -13.43 21.21
C HIS A 335 -16.02 -12.64 21.01
N LEU A 336 -14.99 -13.34 20.55
CA LEU A 336 -13.78 -12.75 19.99
C LEU A 336 -13.89 -12.80 18.47
N ASN A 337 -13.74 -11.66 17.83
CA ASN A 337 -14.10 -11.43 16.45
C ASN A 337 -12.88 -11.05 15.64
N PHE A 338 -12.69 -11.68 14.48
CA PHE A 338 -11.91 -11.06 13.41
C PHE A 338 -12.76 -9.96 12.78
N THR A 339 -12.20 -8.76 12.63
CA THR A 339 -12.93 -7.58 12.16
C THR A 339 -12.27 -7.01 10.91
N PHE A 340 -13.08 -6.77 9.88
CA PHE A 340 -12.71 -6.02 8.70
C PHE A 340 -13.58 -4.76 8.60
N GLN A 341 -12.94 -3.60 8.43
CA GLN A 341 -13.62 -2.33 8.28
C GLN A 341 -13.21 -1.64 6.98
N LYS A 342 -14.19 -1.13 6.25
CA LYS A 342 -13.98 -0.31 5.06
C LYS A 342 -14.44 1.12 5.35
N PRO A 343 -13.51 2.07 5.57
CA PRO A 343 -13.86 3.47 5.74
C PRO A 343 -14.33 4.08 4.42
N ILE A 344 -15.35 4.92 4.50
CA ILE A 344 -15.93 5.66 3.39
C ILE A 344 -15.77 7.15 3.68
N PHE A 345 -14.97 7.79 2.84
CA PHE A 345 -14.66 9.20 2.92
C PHE A 345 -15.51 9.97 1.91
N ARG A 346 -16.11 11.07 2.36
CA ARG A 346 -16.82 12.01 1.51
C ARG A 346 -15.96 13.26 1.30
N LYS A 347 -15.94 13.78 0.07
CA LYS A 347 -15.35 15.10 -0.21
C LYS A 347 -16.22 16.19 0.43
N VAL A 348 -15.61 17.06 1.22
CA VAL A 348 -16.24 18.22 1.85
C VAL A 348 -15.44 19.46 1.43
N GLY A 349 -15.94 20.17 0.40
CA GLY A 349 -15.17 21.25 -0.23
C GLY A 349 -14.06 20.75 -1.16
N GLU A 350 -13.16 21.66 -1.54
CA GLU A 350 -12.14 21.41 -2.56
C GLU A 350 -10.94 20.61 -2.04
N TYR A 351 -10.59 20.76 -0.75
CA TYR A 351 -9.37 20.20 -0.16
C TYR A 351 -9.58 19.35 1.10
N MET A 352 -10.81 18.96 1.44
CA MET A 352 -11.04 18.11 2.63
C MET A 352 -11.78 16.83 2.27
N ARG A 353 -11.27 15.70 2.79
CA ARG A 353 -12.00 14.43 2.88
C ARG A 353 -12.41 14.25 4.33
N LYS A 354 -13.70 14.07 4.57
CA LYS A 354 -14.24 13.75 5.89
C LYS A 354 -14.63 12.28 5.91
N HIS A 355 -14.13 11.56 6.91
CA HIS A 355 -14.61 10.22 7.23
C HIS A 355 -16.08 10.33 7.65
N PHE A 356 -16.97 9.71 6.88
CA PHE A 356 -18.41 9.84 7.10
C PHE A 356 -19.03 8.53 7.60
N MET A 357 -18.54 7.40 7.09
CA MET A 357 -19.12 6.09 7.38
C MET A 357 -18.04 5.01 7.35
N THR A 358 -18.25 3.94 8.10
CA THR A 358 -17.46 2.71 8.01
C THR A 358 -18.42 1.54 7.84
N VAL A 359 -18.13 0.65 6.88
CA VAL A 359 -18.81 -0.64 6.78
C VAL A 359 -17.93 -1.67 7.47
N GLU A 360 -18.52 -2.46 8.35
CA GLU A 360 -17.85 -3.48 9.14
C GLU A 360 -18.39 -4.86 8.78
N ALA A 361 -17.50 -5.83 8.65
CA ALA A 361 -17.81 -7.25 8.64
C ALA A 361 -16.97 -7.95 9.70
N ARG A 362 -17.58 -8.87 10.43
CA ARG A 362 -16.92 -9.58 11.52
C ARG A 362 -17.39 -11.03 11.62
N GLY A 363 -16.54 -11.87 12.17
CA GLY A 363 -16.89 -13.24 12.49
C GLY A 363 -15.98 -13.76 13.58
N GLY A 364 -16.51 -14.62 14.44
CA GLY A 364 -15.87 -14.93 15.70
C GLY A 364 -16.30 -16.23 16.32
N ILE A 365 -15.63 -16.51 17.42
CA ILE A 365 -15.89 -17.64 18.31
C ILE A 365 -16.02 -17.10 19.72
N GLY A 366 -16.89 -17.72 20.50
CA GLY A 366 -17.25 -17.22 21.80
C GLY A 366 -17.97 -18.24 22.64
N MET A 367 -18.69 -17.73 23.63
CA MET A 367 -19.47 -18.52 24.55
C MET A 367 -20.82 -17.84 24.76
N THR A 368 -21.88 -18.64 24.71
CA THR A 368 -23.23 -18.25 25.11
C THR A 368 -23.59 -19.01 26.37
N SER A 369 -24.01 -18.28 27.40
CA SER A 369 -24.33 -18.86 28.69
C SER A 369 -25.70 -18.42 29.16
N PHE A 370 -26.41 -19.38 29.74
CA PHE A 370 -27.63 -19.16 30.50
C PHE A 370 -27.23 -19.12 31.98
N ALA A 371 -27.65 -18.08 32.69
CA ALA A 371 -27.32 -17.90 34.09
C ALA A 371 -28.53 -17.58 34.94
N ASN A 372 -28.63 -18.33 36.03
CA ASN A 372 -29.72 -18.28 37.00
C ASN A 372 -31.08 -18.35 36.30
N VAL A 373 -31.30 -19.34 35.44
CA VAL A 373 -32.64 -19.63 34.93
C VAL A 373 -33.39 -20.42 36.00
N LEU A 374 -34.37 -19.79 36.64
CA LEU A 374 -35.21 -20.37 37.70
C LEU A 374 -36.65 -20.49 37.21
N PHE A 375 -37.33 -21.54 37.68
CA PHE A 375 -38.77 -21.70 37.59
C PHE A 375 -39.39 -21.44 38.95
N HIS A 376 -40.28 -20.47 39.02
CA HIS A 376 -41.08 -20.13 40.19
C HIS A 376 -42.47 -20.76 40.06
N PHE A 377 -42.81 -21.70 40.92
CA PHE A 377 -44.12 -22.35 40.95
C PHE A 377 -45.04 -21.71 42.00
N PRO A 378 -46.38 -21.85 41.84
CA PRO A 378 -47.35 -21.44 42.84
C PRO A 378 -47.00 -21.96 44.24
N HIS A 379 -47.37 -21.18 45.26
CA HIS A 379 -47.07 -21.45 46.67
C HIS A 379 -45.60 -21.30 47.10
N GLY A 380 -44.79 -20.57 46.32
CA GLY A 380 -43.43 -20.17 46.70
C GLY A 380 -42.42 -21.30 46.61
N ILE A 381 -42.61 -22.20 45.64
CA ILE A 381 -41.69 -23.31 45.36
C ILE A 381 -40.82 -22.89 44.17
N ASP A 382 -39.51 -22.80 44.39
CA ASP A 382 -38.55 -22.42 43.35
C ASP A 382 -37.74 -23.64 42.90
N SER A 383 -37.44 -23.74 41.60
CA SER A 383 -36.47 -24.71 41.09
C SER A 383 -35.04 -24.34 41.48
N GLU A 384 -34.13 -25.30 41.41
CA GLU A 384 -32.71 -24.99 41.45
C GLU A 384 -32.32 -24.10 40.25
N PRO A 385 -31.43 -23.11 40.44
CA PRO A 385 -30.96 -22.25 39.34
C PRO A 385 -30.21 -23.04 38.28
N LEU A 386 -30.72 -23.03 37.05
CA LEU A 386 -30.07 -23.65 35.92
C LEU A 386 -29.02 -22.71 35.33
N ASN A 387 -27.82 -23.23 35.11
CA ASN A 387 -26.71 -22.53 34.51
C ASN A 387 -26.08 -23.42 33.44
N SER A 388 -25.79 -22.84 32.28
CA SER A 388 -25.04 -23.53 31.24
C SER A 388 -24.16 -22.55 30.50
N SER A 389 -23.04 -23.04 29.97
CA SER A 389 -22.08 -22.27 29.20
C SER A 389 -21.69 -23.10 28.00
N ASN A 390 -21.93 -22.57 26.82
CA ASN A 390 -21.89 -23.32 25.58
C ASN A 390 -21.02 -22.58 24.58
N LEU A 391 -20.22 -23.32 23.82
CA LEU A 391 -19.44 -22.73 22.74
C LEU A 391 -20.39 -22.10 21.71
N SER A 392 -20.07 -20.91 21.23
CA SER A 392 -20.85 -20.23 20.21
C SER A 392 -19.98 -19.62 19.12
N PHE A 393 -20.58 -19.41 17.96
CA PHE A 393 -19.98 -18.76 16.81
C PHE A 393 -20.86 -17.60 16.38
N ASP A 394 -20.24 -16.53 15.90
CA ASP A 394 -20.96 -15.39 15.37
C ASP A 394 -20.43 -14.97 14.00
N VAL A 395 -21.32 -14.43 13.18
CA VAL A 395 -20.98 -13.68 11.98
C VAL A 395 -21.89 -12.48 11.90
N GLY A 396 -21.32 -11.32 11.62
CA GLY A 396 -22.06 -10.07 11.67
C GLY A 396 -21.55 -9.03 10.71
N ALA A 397 -22.42 -8.06 10.45
CA ALA A 397 -22.10 -6.88 9.67
C ALA A 397 -22.73 -5.65 10.31
N GLY A 398 -22.06 -4.52 10.12
CA GLY A 398 -22.49 -3.26 10.70
C GLY A 398 -22.12 -2.06 9.85
N VAL A 399 -22.79 -0.96 10.13
CA VAL A 399 -22.51 0.35 9.55
C VAL A 399 -22.34 1.33 10.70
N GLN A 400 -21.16 1.96 10.76
CA GLN A 400 -20.86 3.05 11.68
C GLN A 400 -20.97 4.38 10.94
N VAL A 401 -21.80 5.29 11.43
CA VAL A 401 -21.99 6.64 10.87
C VAL A 401 -21.39 7.67 11.82
N TYR A 402 -20.42 8.45 11.34
CA TYR A 402 -19.69 9.42 12.14
C TYR A 402 -20.47 10.74 12.23
N LEU A 403 -20.99 11.04 13.41
CA LEU A 403 -21.81 12.22 13.67
C LEU A 403 -20.94 13.47 13.84
N MET A 404 -20.04 13.43 14.84
CA MET A 404 -19.18 14.56 15.17
C MET A 404 -17.81 14.07 15.66
N GLY A 405 -16.75 14.51 14.98
CA GLY A 405 -15.38 14.10 15.31
C GLY A 405 -15.23 12.59 15.24
N ARG A 406 -15.08 11.95 16.40
CA ARG A 406 -14.86 10.50 16.54
C ARG A 406 -16.04 9.77 17.18
N LEU A 407 -17.14 10.48 17.45
CA LEU A 407 -18.39 9.90 17.91
C LEU A 407 -19.14 9.32 16.70
N PHE A 408 -19.51 8.04 16.80
CA PHE A 408 -20.28 7.35 15.78
C PHE A 408 -21.53 6.68 16.36
N LEU A 409 -22.54 6.54 15.50
CA LEU A 409 -23.69 5.67 15.73
C LEU A 409 -23.48 4.40 14.91
N GLU A 410 -23.69 3.24 15.51
CA GLU A 410 -23.57 1.95 14.86
C GLU A 410 -24.94 1.28 14.73
N LEU A 411 -25.24 0.81 13.52
CA LEU A 411 -26.35 -0.09 13.23
C LEU A 411 -25.76 -1.40 12.74
N ASP A 412 -26.08 -2.49 13.41
CA ASP A 412 -25.42 -3.75 13.13
C ASP A 412 -26.31 -4.95 13.48
N ALA A 413 -25.97 -6.11 12.93
CA ALA A 413 -26.65 -7.36 13.23
C ALA A 413 -25.65 -8.51 13.24
N ASP A 414 -25.71 -9.31 14.31
CA ASP A 414 -24.95 -10.56 14.42
C ASP A 414 -25.88 -11.76 14.31
N PHE A 415 -25.46 -12.74 13.53
CA PHE A 415 -26.03 -14.06 13.54
C PHE A 415 -25.19 -14.94 14.47
N VAL A 416 -25.80 -15.45 15.54
CA VAL A 416 -25.14 -16.20 16.61
C VAL A 416 -25.68 -17.62 16.65
N VAL A 417 -24.80 -18.61 16.65
CA VAL A 417 -25.13 -20.02 16.80
C VAL A 417 -24.45 -20.56 18.05
N ALA A 418 -25.24 -21.05 19.01
CA ALA A 418 -24.73 -21.66 20.22
C ALA A 418 -24.89 -23.19 20.17
N LEU A 419 -23.81 -23.90 20.49
CA LEU A 419 -23.78 -25.36 20.56
C LEU A 419 -24.26 -25.83 21.93
N VAL A 420 -25.57 -25.74 22.15
CA VAL A 420 -26.19 -26.19 23.40
C VAL A 420 -26.51 -27.69 23.28
N PRO A 421 -26.12 -28.52 24.26
CA PRO A 421 -26.58 -29.91 24.31
C PRO A 421 -28.11 -29.94 24.29
N ASP A 422 -28.68 -30.76 23.40
CA ASP A 422 -30.13 -30.93 23.23
C ASP A 422 -30.91 -29.71 22.68
N MET A 423 -30.24 -28.65 22.22
CA MET A 423 -30.88 -27.45 21.66
C MET A 423 -30.05 -26.80 20.53
N SER A 424 -30.65 -26.51 19.39
CA SER A 424 -29.96 -25.88 18.25
C SER A 424 -30.18 -24.36 18.21
N LEU A 425 -29.66 -23.63 19.18
CA LEU A 425 -29.93 -22.19 19.31
C LEU A 425 -29.28 -21.37 18.20
N GLY A 426 -30.10 -20.75 17.34
CA GLY A 426 -29.67 -19.78 16.33
C GLY A 426 -30.41 -18.45 16.46
N MET A 427 -29.69 -17.36 16.69
CA MET A 427 -30.26 -16.03 16.91
C MET A 427 -29.78 -15.01 15.89
N LEU A 428 -30.65 -14.07 15.54
CA LEU A 428 -30.28 -12.79 14.94
C LEU A 428 -30.31 -11.71 16.01
N VAL A 429 -29.23 -10.96 16.15
CA VAL A 429 -29.07 -9.93 17.17
C VAL A 429 -28.87 -8.58 16.49
N PRO A 430 -29.94 -7.95 15.95
CA PRO A 430 -29.90 -6.57 15.51
C PRO A 430 -29.62 -5.65 16.70
N SER A 431 -28.84 -4.61 16.48
CA SER A 431 -28.46 -3.65 17.52
C SER A 431 -28.26 -2.24 16.99
N VAL A 432 -28.41 -1.31 17.92
CA VAL A 432 -28.12 0.11 17.74
C VAL A 432 -27.21 0.52 18.89
N SER A 433 -26.04 1.05 18.55
CA SER A 433 -25.03 1.45 19.53
C SER A 433 -24.51 2.85 19.28
N VAL A 434 -23.99 3.47 20.33
CA VAL A 434 -23.20 4.70 20.22
C VAL A 434 -21.78 4.35 20.62
N GLY A 435 -20.81 4.83 19.85
CA GLY A 435 -19.41 4.51 20.06
C GLY A 435 -18.47 5.65 19.79
N TRP A 436 -17.23 5.46 20.24
CA TRP A 436 -16.14 6.41 20.12
C TRP A 436 -14.90 5.72 19.56
N GLN A 437 -14.28 6.35 18.57
CA GLN A 437 -13.02 5.92 17.99
C GLN A 437 -11.83 6.67 18.62
N PHE A 438 -10.81 5.97 19.10
CA PHE A 438 -9.63 6.56 19.76
C PHE A 438 -8.47 6.82 18.80
#